data_AF-A0A1X0SAN1-F1
#
_entry.id   AF-A0A1X0SAN1-F1
#
_cell.length_a   1.000
_cell.length_b   1.000
_cell.length_c   1.000
_cell.angle_alpha   90.00
_cell.angle_beta   90.00
_cell.angle_gamma   90.00
#
_symmetry.space_group_name_H-M   'P 1'
#
loop_
_entity.id
_entity.type
_entity.pdbx_description
1 polymer ?
#
loop_
_entity_poly.entity_id
_entity_poly.type
_entity_poly.pdbx_seq_one_letter_code
_entity_poly.pdbx_strand_id
1 'polypeptide(L)'
;MSRSLCYQGDITDLASRLYYLQQKIRLCIIDYAGSSTYPEDIIDFLTTYTNICEIAIEHGSHVEVLSRHQPLKNNEVEKFNCRPVPVQRSK
;
A
#
# COMPACT_ATOMS: atom_id res chain seq x y z
N MET A 1 18.98 -26.89 -1.63
CA MET A 1 19.52 -25.85 -0.74
C MET A 1 18.43 -24.81 -0.52
N SER A 2 17.74 -24.84 0.61
CA SER A 2 16.75 -23.81 0.96
C SER A 2 17.52 -22.60 1.47
N ARG A 3 17.57 -21.52 0.67
CA ARG A 3 18.13 -20.24 1.14
C ARG A 3 17.12 -19.66 2.12
N SER A 4 17.45 -19.65 3.42
CA SER A 4 16.74 -18.81 4.37
C SER A 4 16.98 -17.36 3.96
N LEU A 5 16.00 -16.77 3.27
CA LEU A 5 15.93 -15.33 3.10
C LEU A 5 15.72 -14.74 4.49
N CYS A 6 16.71 -14.00 4.98
CA CYS A 6 16.60 -13.26 6.22
C CYS A 6 15.71 -12.06 5.92
N TYR A 7 14.40 -12.19 6.17
CA TYR A 7 13.44 -11.12 6.00
C TYR A 7 13.64 -10.09 7.12
N GLN A 8 14.03 -8.88 6.75
CA GLN A 8 14.12 -7.71 7.62
C GLN A 8 12.72 -7.14 7.92
N GLY A 9 11.72 -7.53 7.13
CA GLY A 9 10.33 -7.09 7.29
C GLY A 9 10.08 -5.70 6.71
N ASP A 10 10.92 -5.27 5.76
CA ASP A 10 10.84 -3.96 5.13
C ASP A 10 10.07 -4.00 3.79
N ILE A 11 9.98 -2.85 3.13
CA ILE A 11 9.31 -2.71 1.84
C ILE A 11 10.03 -3.45 0.70
N THR A 12 11.35 -3.64 0.80
CA THR A 12 12.16 -4.35 -0.21
C THR A 12 11.89 -5.84 -0.18
N ASP A 13 11.72 -6.41 1.01
CA ASP A 13 11.25 -7.78 1.20
C ASP A 13 9.86 -8.00 0.63
N LEU A 14 8.93 -7.06 0.89
CA LEU A 14 7.59 -7.11 0.34
C LEU A 14 7.62 -7.04 -1.20
N ALA A 15 8.34 -6.08 -1.77
CA ALA A 15 8.53 -5.92 -3.21
C ALA A 15 9.09 -7.19 -3.87
N SER A 16 10.14 -7.77 -3.28
CA SER A 16 10.72 -9.03 -3.76
C SER A 16 9.68 -10.15 -3.74
N ARG A 17 8.92 -10.26 -2.66
CA ARG A 17 7.88 -11.28 -2.52
C ARG A 17 6.74 -11.10 -3.53
N LEU A 18 6.30 -9.86 -3.76
CA LEU A 18 5.30 -9.54 -4.78
C LEU A 18 5.81 -9.83 -6.20
N TYR A 19 7.09 -9.59 -6.48
CA TYR A 19 7.69 -9.86 -7.78
C TYR A 19 7.75 -11.36 -8.09
N TYR A 20 8.14 -12.19 -7.11
CA TYR A 20 8.29 -13.64 -7.33
C TYR A 20 6.99 -14.44 -7.17
N LEU A 21 5.97 -13.90 -6.48
CA LEU A 21 4.70 -14.59 -6.30
C LEU A 21 3.75 -14.34 -7.48
N GLN A 22 3.38 -15.40 -8.20
CA GLN A 22 2.37 -15.34 -9.25
C GLN A 22 0.92 -15.44 -8.73
N GLN A 23 0.74 -15.59 -7.42
CA GLN A 23 -0.58 -15.71 -6.81
C GLN A 23 -1.26 -14.34 -6.68
N LYS A 24 -2.60 -14.35 -6.71
CA LYS A 24 -3.40 -13.16 -6.40
C LYS A 24 -3.26 -12.81 -4.92
N ILE A 25 -2.97 -11.55 -4.63
CA ILE A 25 -2.69 -11.06 -3.28
C ILE A 25 -3.70 -9.97 -2.90
N ARG A 26 -4.14 -10.01 -1.65
CA ARG A 26 -4.80 -8.88 -0.99
C ARG A 26 -3.76 -8.16 -0.13
N LEU A 27 -3.49 -6.90 -0.42
CA LEU A 27 -2.58 -6.07 0.36
C LEU A 27 -3.35 -5.55 1.58
N CYS A 28 -2.84 -5.79 2.79
CA CYS A 28 -3.41 -5.22 4.01
C CYS A 28 -2.56 -4.02 4.46
N ILE A 29 -3.21 -2.88 4.69
CA ILE A 29 -2.59 -1.64 5.15
C ILE A 29 -3.19 -1.33 6.52
N ILE A 30 -2.32 -1.25 7.54
CA ILE A 30 -2.70 -0.86 8.89
C ILE A 30 -2.52 0.65 8.97
N ASP A 31 -3.64 1.39 8.91
CA ASP A 31 -3.69 2.85 8.83
C ASP A 31 -3.05 3.43 7.55
N TYR A 32 -3.71 4.42 6.94
CA TYR A 32 -3.23 5.06 5.72
C TYR A 32 -1.86 5.73 5.90
N ALA A 33 -1.55 6.19 7.11
CA ALA A 33 -0.31 6.89 7.43
C ALA A 33 0.96 6.04 7.27
N GLY A 34 0.84 4.71 7.21
CA GLY A 34 1.98 3.79 7.13
C GLY A 34 2.47 3.44 5.73
N SER A 35 1.68 3.70 4.67
CA SER A 35 1.97 3.16 3.32
C SER A 35 2.65 4.13 2.36
N SER A 36 2.18 5.38 2.26
CA SER A 36 2.87 6.44 1.53
C SER A 36 2.33 7.82 1.95
N THR A 37 3.20 8.83 1.90
CA THR A 37 2.82 10.24 2.07
C THR A 37 2.37 10.90 0.77
N TYR A 38 2.41 10.18 -0.35
CA TYR A 38 2.09 10.64 -1.69
C TYR A 38 1.20 9.62 -2.43
N PRO A 39 -0.04 10.01 -2.80
CA PRO A 39 -0.97 9.15 -3.53
C PRO A 39 -0.37 8.50 -4.79
N GLU A 40 0.51 9.21 -5.51
CA GLU A 40 1.14 8.69 -6.74
C GLU A 40 1.99 7.44 -6.51
N ASP A 41 2.68 7.33 -5.37
CA ASP A 41 3.47 6.12 -5.06
C ASP A 41 2.60 4.87 -5.02
N ILE A 42 1.34 5.00 -4.60
CA ILE A 42 0.38 3.89 -4.54
C ILE A 42 -0.08 3.50 -5.93
N ILE A 43 -0.28 4.47 -6.84
CA ILE A 43 -0.58 4.20 -8.24
C ILE A 43 0.57 3.43 -8.87
N ASP A 44 1.80 3.89 -8.69
CA ASP A 44 3.00 3.26 -9.24
C ASP A 44 3.20 1.85 -8.68
N PHE A 45 2.98 1.68 -7.37
CA PHE A 45 3.07 0.39 -6.71
C PHE A 45 2.04 -0.62 -7.25
N LEU A 46 0.77 -0.22 -7.34
CA LEU A 46 -0.31 -1.06 -7.87
C LEU A 46 -0.18 -1.30 -9.38
N THR A 47 0.43 -0.38 -10.12
CA THR A 47 0.71 -0.56 -11.54
C THR A 47 1.82 -1.60 -11.73
N THR A 48 2.88 -1.51 -10.93
CA THR A 48 4.02 -2.43 -10.93
C THR A 48 3.62 -3.86 -10.54
N TYR A 49 2.88 -4.02 -9.44
CA TYR A 49 2.53 -5.33 -8.88
C TYR A 49 1.10 -5.74 -9.24
N THR A 50 0.94 -6.28 -10.45
CA THR A 50 -0.37 -6.60 -11.03
C THR A 50 -1.11 -7.76 -10.34
N ASN A 51 -0.39 -8.54 -9.54
CA ASN A 51 -0.90 -9.63 -8.73
C ASN A 51 -1.67 -9.16 -7.48
N ILE A 52 -1.53 -7.89 -7.09
CA ILE A 52 -2.39 -7.27 -6.07
C ILE A 52 -3.78 -7.09 -6.67
N CYS A 53 -4.78 -7.72 -6.08
CA CYS A 53 -6.16 -7.65 -6.58
C CYS A 53 -7.02 -6.70 -5.76
N GLU A 54 -6.72 -6.60 -4.47
CA GLU A 54 -7.50 -5.85 -3.49
C GLU A 54 -6.57 -5.25 -2.44
N ILE A 55 -7.03 -4.16 -1.85
CA ILE A 55 -6.39 -3.44 -0.77
C ILE A 55 -7.38 -3.41 0.39
N ALA A 56 -7.01 -4.03 1.50
CA ALA A 56 -7.75 -3.95 2.75
C ALA A 56 -7.08 -2.91 3.65
N ILE A 57 -7.83 -1.91 4.08
CA ILE A 57 -7.36 -0.82 4.93
C ILE A 57 -8.03 -0.97 6.28
N GLU A 58 -7.23 -1.14 7.33
CA GLU A 58 -7.71 -1.21 8.70
C GLU A 58 -7.83 0.20 9.30
N HIS A 59 -9.04 0.56 9.71
CA HIS A 59 -9.38 1.83 10.37
C HIS A 59 -9.56 1.67 11.89
N GLY A 60 -8.91 0.65 12.48
CA GLY A 60 -9.01 0.22 13.88
C GLY A 60 -10.34 -0.40 14.29
N SER A 61 -11.48 0.17 13.87
CA SER A 61 -12.84 -0.31 14.19
C SER A 61 -13.49 -1.13 13.09
N HIS A 62 -12.99 -0.99 11.85
CA HIS A 62 -13.50 -1.69 10.69
C HIS A 62 -12.41 -1.81 9.62
N VAL A 63 -12.67 -2.66 8.62
CA VAL A 63 -11.80 -2.85 7.47
C VAL A 63 -12.53 -2.38 6.22
N GLU A 64 -11.94 -1.42 5.53
CA GLU A 64 -12.36 -0.99 4.19
C GLU A 64 -11.65 -1.84 3.15
N VAL A 65 -12.36 -2.32 2.12
CA VAL A 65 -11.75 -3.09 1.03
C VAL A 65 -11.96 -2.37 -0.28
N LEU A 66 -10.85 -2.05 -0.95
CA LEU A 66 -10.82 -1.45 -2.28
C LEU A 66 -10.30 -2.49 -3.28
N SER A 67 -10.99 -2.62 -4.41
CA SER A 67 -10.44 -3.28 -5.59
C SER A 67 -9.26 -2.48 -6.15
N ARG A 68 -8.28 -3.15 -6.77
CA ARG A 68 -7.14 -2.48 -7.43
C ARG A 68 -7.57 -1.43 -8.46
N HIS A 69 -8.73 -1.59 -9.10
CA HIS A 69 -9.21 -0.63 -10.10
C HIS A 69 -9.68 0.69 -9.49
N GLN A 70 -10.14 0.70 -8.23
CA GLN A 70 -10.63 1.91 -7.58
C GLN A 70 -9.54 2.99 -7.47
N PRO A 71 -8.35 2.72 -6.90
CA PRO A 71 -7.26 3.69 -6.91
C PRO A 71 -6.75 4.05 -8.31
N LEU A 72 -6.71 3.07 -9.23
CA LEU A 72 -6.13 3.27 -10.57
C LEU A 72 -7.02 4.03 -11.56
N LYS A 73 -8.35 3.99 -11.40
CA LYS A 73 -9.30 4.53 -12.39
C LYS A 73 -10.36 5.47 -11.84
N ASN A 74 -10.70 5.35 -10.55
CA ASN A 74 -11.82 6.06 -9.97
C ASN A 74 -11.39 7.23 -9.06
N ASN A 75 -10.13 7.65 -9.13
CA ASN A 75 -9.57 8.73 -8.32
C ASN A 75 -9.66 8.52 -6.79
N GLU A 76 -9.89 7.27 -6.35
CA GLU A 76 -9.94 6.87 -4.94
C GLU A 76 -8.56 6.91 -4.27
N VAL A 77 -7.51 7.22 -5.03
CA VAL A 77 -6.14 7.39 -4.55
C VAL A 77 -6.01 8.55 -3.55
N GLU A 78 -6.89 9.56 -3.63
CA GLU A 78 -6.91 10.70 -2.71
C GLU A 78 -7.19 10.29 -1.26
N LYS A 79 -7.80 9.10 -1.03
CA LYS A 79 -7.99 8.56 0.32
C LYS A 79 -6.67 8.31 1.05
N PHE A 80 -5.60 8.12 0.30
CA PHE A 80 -4.25 7.93 0.82
C PHE A 80 -3.49 9.25 1.00
N ASN A 81 -4.09 10.39 0.66
CA ASN A 81 -3.54 11.70 0.89
C ASN A 81 -3.73 12.14 2.36
N CYS A 82 -3.12 11.41 3.29
CA CYS A 82 -3.34 11.59 4.72
C CYS A 82 -2.37 12.58 5.36
N ARG A 83 -1.58 13.31 4.56
CA ARG A 83 -0.61 14.26 5.09
C ARG A 83 -1.35 15.50 5.62
N PRO A 84 -1.33 15.77 6.93
CA PRO A 84 -1.87 17.03 7.43
C PRO A 84 -1.05 18.19 6.85
N VAL A 85 -1.73 19.27 6.47
CA VAL A 85 -1.09 20.50 6.00
C VAL A 85 -0.08 20.95 7.07
N PRO A 86 1.14 21.39 6.69
CA PRO A 86 2.09 21.93 7.64
C PRO A 86 1.45 23.01 8.50
N VAL A 87 1.30 22.74 9.78
CA VAL A 87 0.75 23.72 10.73
C VAL A 87 1.87 24.67 11.10
N GLN A 88 1.69 25.97 10.86
CA GLN A 88 2.64 26.99 11.35
C GLN A 88 2.65 26.94 12.88
N ARG A 89 3.72 26.40 13.46
CA ARG A 89 3.85 26.22 14.93
C ARG A 89 4.47 27.43 15.63
N SER A 90 4.69 28.53 14.93
CA SER A 90 5.31 29.73 15.46
C SER A 90 4.74 30.98 14.76
N LYS A 91 4.48 32.02 15.56
CA LYS A 91 4.15 33.38 15.10
C LYS A 91 5.37 34.08 14.53
#